data_AF-A0A7S3AGH0-F1
#
_entry.id   AF-A0A7S3AGH0-F1
#
_cell.length_a   1.000
_cell.length_b   1.000
_cell.length_c   1.000
_cell.angle_alpha   90.00
_cell.angle_beta   90.00
_cell.angle_gamma   90.00
#
_symmetry.space_group_name_H-M   'P 1'
#
loop_
_entity.id
_entity.type
_entity.pdbx_description
1 polymer ?
#
loop_
_entity_poly.entity_id
_entity_poly.type
_entity_poly.pdbx_seq_one_letter_code
_entity_poly.pdbx_strand_id
1 'polypeptide(L)'
;VTEPVQPLEDLIGSMLETPGALAWGVYTLAAATNFLNIDCKIVHGQISLCSLFVDKGMDWKLGGFELLIEADKADEGYYSMCKDILPKRYQSPELARGNMDSLKKIPVAAD
;
A
#
# COMPACT_ATOMS: atom_id res chain seq x y z
N VAL A 1 -15.76 -5.17 12.99
CA VAL A 1 -16.17 -6.26 12.07
C VAL A 1 -15.93 -5.77 10.66
N THR A 2 -15.18 -6.49 9.84
CA THR A 2 -14.92 -6.17 8.44
C THR A 2 -15.88 -6.91 7.52
N GLU A 3 -16.08 -6.42 6.31
CA GLU A 3 -16.85 -7.14 5.29
C GLU A 3 -16.12 -8.41 4.82
N PRO A 4 -16.83 -9.43 4.30
CA PRO A 4 -16.20 -10.61 3.74
C PRO A 4 -15.44 -10.27 2.44
N VAL A 5 -14.15 -10.60 2.41
CA VAL A 5 -13.26 -10.37 1.25
C VAL A 5 -12.40 -11.60 0.97
N GLN A 6 -11.82 -11.68 -0.22
CA GLN A 6 -10.84 -12.70 -0.63
C GLN A 6 -9.52 -12.03 -1.03
N PRO A 7 -8.36 -12.69 -0.90
CA PRO A 7 -7.09 -12.15 -1.36
C PRO A 7 -7.11 -11.87 -2.88
N LEU A 8 -6.59 -10.71 -3.29
CA LEU A 8 -6.48 -10.38 -4.72
C LEU A 8 -5.59 -11.38 -5.46
N GLU A 9 -4.55 -11.90 -4.81
CA GLU A 9 -3.60 -12.85 -5.40
C GLU A 9 -4.29 -14.11 -5.96
N ASP A 10 -5.38 -14.55 -5.33
CA ASP A 10 -6.14 -15.73 -5.77
C ASP A 10 -6.98 -15.45 -7.04
N LEU A 11 -7.33 -14.19 -7.28
CA LEU A 11 -8.23 -13.77 -8.36
C LEU A 11 -7.53 -13.05 -9.50
N ILE A 12 -6.32 -12.51 -9.28
CA ILE A 12 -5.66 -11.63 -10.25
C ILE A 12 -5.43 -12.32 -11.59
N GLY A 13 -5.18 -13.64 -11.58
CA GLY A 13 -5.00 -14.44 -12.79
C GLY A 13 -6.23 -14.47 -13.70
N SER A 14 -7.45 -14.55 -13.14
CA SER A 14 -8.69 -14.51 -13.93
C SER A 14 -9.03 -13.10 -14.41
N MET A 15 -8.59 -12.06 -13.67
CA MET A 15 -8.81 -10.66 -14.05
C MET A 15 -7.95 -10.22 -15.26
N LEU A 16 -6.88 -10.95 -15.59
CA LEU A 16 -6.02 -10.65 -16.76
C LEU A 16 -6.78 -10.63 -18.09
N GLU A 17 -7.87 -11.38 -18.20
CA GLU A 17 -8.72 -11.42 -19.39
C GLU A 17 -9.64 -10.20 -19.52
N THR A 18 -9.74 -9.37 -18.46
CA THR A 18 -10.60 -8.18 -18.42
C THR A 18 -9.78 -6.94 -18.03
N PRO A 19 -9.05 -6.32 -18.97
CA PRO A 19 -8.18 -5.17 -18.68
C PRO A 19 -8.88 -4.00 -17.98
N GLY A 20 -10.17 -3.80 -18.25
CA GLY A 20 -10.97 -2.75 -17.60
C GLY A 20 -11.14 -2.98 -16.09
N ALA A 21 -11.26 -4.24 -15.65
CA ALA A 21 -11.38 -4.58 -14.23
C ALA A 21 -10.06 -4.32 -13.49
N LEU A 22 -8.93 -4.65 -14.12
CA LEU A 22 -7.60 -4.33 -13.58
C LEU A 22 -7.38 -2.82 -13.49
N ALA A 23 -7.71 -2.08 -14.54
CA ALA A 23 -7.57 -0.62 -14.56
C ALA A 23 -8.45 0.03 -13.46
N TRP A 24 -9.68 -0.45 -13.29
CA TRP A 24 -10.57 -0.01 -12.22
C TRP A 24 -10.01 -0.30 -10.83
N GLY A 25 -9.53 -1.53 -10.60
CA GLY A 25 -8.93 -1.92 -9.32
C GLY A 25 -7.68 -1.11 -8.96
N VAL A 26 -6.82 -0.83 -9.93
CA VAL A 26 -5.65 0.05 -9.72
C VAL A 26 -6.08 1.48 -9.43
N TYR A 27 -7.11 1.99 -10.13
CA TYR A 27 -7.67 3.31 -9.88
C TYR A 27 -8.24 3.44 -8.46
N THR A 28 -9.03 2.48 -7.99
CA THR A 28 -9.60 2.53 -6.64
C THR A 28 -8.52 2.40 -5.57
N LEU A 29 -7.49 1.59 -5.78
CA LEU A 29 -6.32 1.52 -4.91
C LEU A 29 -5.56 2.84 -4.84
N ALA A 30 -5.34 3.49 -5.98
CA ALA A 30 -4.70 4.81 -6.03
C ALA A 30 -5.53 5.86 -5.29
N ALA A 31 -6.86 5.85 -5.45
CA ALA A 31 -7.76 6.74 -4.72
C ALA A 31 -7.72 6.50 -3.21
N ALA A 32 -7.73 5.25 -2.76
CA ALA A 32 -7.60 4.90 -1.34
C ALA A 32 -6.24 5.35 -0.77
N THR A 33 -5.15 5.14 -1.52
CA THR A 33 -3.80 5.58 -1.12
C THR A 33 -3.72 7.10 -1.04
N ASN A 34 -4.34 7.81 -1.99
CA ASN A 34 -4.43 9.27 -1.97
C ASN A 34 -5.21 9.76 -0.75
N PHE A 35 -6.34 9.14 -0.42
CA PHE A 35 -7.10 9.48 0.80
C PHE A 35 -6.23 9.33 2.07
N LEU A 36 -5.51 8.21 2.22
CA LEU A 36 -4.61 8.01 3.37
C LEU A 36 -3.53 9.09 3.45
N ASN A 37 -2.83 9.33 2.34
CA ASN A 37 -1.69 10.24 2.29
C ASN A 37 -2.10 11.71 2.42
N ILE A 38 -3.16 12.12 1.72
CA ILE A 38 -3.58 13.53 1.62
C ILE A 38 -4.54 13.90 2.75
N ASP A 39 -5.62 13.13 2.91
CA ASP A 39 -6.71 13.52 3.79
C ASP A 39 -6.43 13.08 5.22
N CYS A 40 -5.84 11.89 5.41
CA CYS A 40 -5.50 11.37 6.73
C CYS A 40 -4.09 11.72 7.21
N LYS A 41 -3.18 12.13 6.32
CA LYS A 41 -1.75 12.37 6.63
C LYS A 41 -1.06 11.13 7.20
N ILE A 42 -1.39 9.96 6.68
CA ILE A 42 -0.93 8.65 7.17
C ILE A 42 -0.32 7.86 6.03
N VAL A 43 0.74 7.11 6.32
CA VAL A 43 1.41 6.18 5.40
C VAL A 43 0.93 4.76 5.71
N HIS A 44 0.53 4.01 4.68
CA HIS A 44 0.09 2.61 4.83
C HIS A 44 1.23 1.64 5.23
N GLY A 45 2.44 1.90 4.74
CA GLY A 45 3.65 1.13 5.06
C GLY A 45 3.85 -0.16 4.26
N GLN A 46 2.77 -0.80 3.77
CA GLN A 46 2.85 -2.05 3.00
C GLN A 46 1.80 -2.17 1.88
N ILE A 47 1.93 -1.44 0.77
CA ILE A 47 1.07 -1.69 -0.41
C ILE A 47 1.65 -2.85 -1.21
N SER A 48 1.00 -4.02 -1.16
CA SER A 48 1.45 -5.27 -1.78
C SER A 48 0.27 -6.20 -2.07
N LEU A 49 0.49 -7.33 -2.77
CA LEU A 49 -0.59 -8.30 -2.99
C LEU A 49 -1.17 -8.86 -1.68
N CYS A 50 -0.37 -8.92 -0.61
CA CYS A 50 -0.82 -9.38 0.71
C CYS A 50 -1.73 -8.36 1.43
N SER A 51 -1.75 -7.12 0.98
CA SER A 51 -2.55 -6.03 1.55
C SER A 51 -3.78 -5.70 0.69
N LEU A 52 -4.02 -6.48 -0.37
CA LEU A 52 -5.09 -6.24 -1.34
C LEU A 52 -6.08 -7.39 -1.34
N PHE A 53 -7.34 -7.03 -1.23
CA PHE A 53 -8.46 -7.96 -1.19
C PHE A 53 -9.54 -7.54 -2.17
N VAL A 54 -10.48 -8.44 -2.42
CA VAL A 54 -11.59 -8.23 -3.35
C VAL A 54 -12.86 -8.71 -2.66
N ASP A 55 -13.92 -7.90 -2.71
CA ASP A 55 -15.23 -8.31 -2.19
C ASP A 55 -16.05 -9.08 -3.24
N LYS A 56 -17.28 -9.46 -2.87
CA LYS A 56 -18.20 -10.17 -3.79
C LYS A 56 -18.62 -9.35 -5.01
N GLY A 57 -18.48 -8.03 -4.97
CA GLY A 57 -18.76 -7.10 -6.04
C GLY A 57 -17.59 -6.87 -7.00
N MET A 58 -16.45 -7.53 -6.77
CA MET A 58 -15.20 -7.32 -7.50
C MET A 58 -14.51 -5.98 -7.19
N ASP A 59 -14.91 -5.31 -6.10
CA ASP A 59 -14.26 -4.08 -5.67
C ASP A 59 -13.00 -4.40 -4.86
N TRP A 60 -11.91 -3.73 -5.21
CA TRP A 60 -10.63 -3.87 -4.53
C TRP A 60 -10.66 -3.12 -3.19
N LYS A 61 -10.17 -3.78 -2.13
CA LYS A 61 -10.10 -3.28 -0.77
C LYS A 61 -8.66 -3.29 -0.29
N LEU A 62 -8.22 -2.16 0.27
CA LEU A 62 -6.92 -2.04 0.93
C LEU A 62 -7.05 -2.47 2.40
N GLY A 63 -6.22 -3.40 2.83
CA GLY A 63 -6.07 -3.86 4.21
C GLY A 63 -4.60 -3.99 4.60
N GLY A 64 -4.28 -4.67 5.70
CA GLY A 64 -2.87 -4.84 6.12
C GLY A 64 -2.27 -3.57 6.73
N PHE A 65 -2.99 -2.98 7.69
CA PHE A 65 -2.65 -1.72 8.34
C PHE A 65 -1.68 -1.85 9.53
N GLU A 66 -0.97 -2.97 9.67
CA GLU A 66 -0.06 -3.22 10.79
C GLU A 66 1.17 -2.31 10.77
N LEU A 67 1.56 -1.82 9.59
CA LEU A 67 2.66 -0.85 9.40
C LEU A 67 2.15 0.59 9.22
N LEU A 68 0.89 0.86 9.52
CA LEU A 68 0.30 2.18 9.35
C LEU A 68 0.91 3.19 10.34
N ILE A 69 1.31 4.36 9.86
CA ILE A 69 1.90 5.42 10.70
C ILE A 69 1.49 6.82 10.25
N GLU A 70 1.30 7.75 11.20
CA GLU A 70 1.19 9.17 10.87
C GLU A 70 2.49 9.65 10.19
N ALA A 71 2.36 10.37 9.09
CA ALA A 71 3.49 10.67 8.22
C ALA A 71 4.57 11.53 8.90
N ASP A 72 4.18 12.41 9.84
CA ASP A 72 5.10 13.22 10.63
C ASP A 72 5.78 12.46 11.78
N LYS A 73 5.29 11.26 12.11
CA LYS A 73 5.86 10.36 13.12
C LYS A 73 6.76 9.26 12.53
N ALA A 74 6.86 9.17 11.20
CA ALA A 74 7.73 8.21 10.53
C ALA A 74 9.21 8.56 10.72
N ASP A 75 9.83 7.93 11.71
CA ASP A 75 11.22 8.12 12.09
C ASP A 75 12.15 6.98 11.58
N GLU A 76 13.43 7.06 11.93
CA GLU A 76 14.42 6.06 11.50
C GLU A 76 14.13 4.66 12.05
N GLY A 77 13.53 4.57 13.24
CA GLY A 77 13.15 3.30 13.85
C GLY A 77 12.02 2.64 13.06
N TYR A 78 11.01 3.41 12.67
CA TYR A 78 9.94 2.95 11.79
C TYR A 78 10.50 2.43 10.45
N TYR A 79 11.33 3.22 9.77
CA TYR A 79 11.89 2.79 8.48
C TYR A 79 12.81 1.57 8.61
N SER A 80 13.60 1.46 9.68
CA SER A 80 14.42 0.27 9.93
C SER A 80 13.53 -0.98 10.11
N MET A 81 12.45 -0.86 10.88
CA MET A 81 11.50 -1.94 11.09
C MET A 81 10.80 -2.36 9.78
N CYS A 82 10.34 -1.39 8.98
CA CYS A 82 9.78 -1.67 7.66
C CYS A 82 10.80 -2.39 6.74
N LYS A 83 12.06 -1.96 6.75
CA LYS A 83 13.12 -2.59 5.95
C LYS A 83 13.37 -4.04 6.33
N ASP A 84 13.25 -4.39 7.60
CA ASP A 84 13.47 -5.75 8.09
C ASP A 84 12.28 -6.68 7.82
N ILE A 85 11.05 -6.15 7.86
CA ILE A 85 9.82 -6.94 7.71
C ILE A 85 9.38 -7.07 6.24
N LEU A 86 9.51 -6.00 5.45
CA LEU A 86 9.01 -5.99 4.08
C LEU A 86 9.85 -6.91 3.17
N PRO A 87 9.23 -7.74 2.32
CA PRO A 87 9.96 -8.44 1.27
C PRO A 87 10.69 -7.44 0.36
N LYS A 88 11.93 -7.74 -0.04
CA LYS A 88 12.78 -6.83 -0.85
C LYS A 88 12.08 -6.28 -2.10
N ARG A 89 11.18 -7.04 -2.72
CA ARG A 89 10.42 -6.62 -3.91
C ARG A 89 9.40 -5.50 -3.66
N TYR A 90 9.01 -5.28 -2.40
CA TYR A 90 8.08 -4.24 -1.97
C TYR A 90 8.79 -3.09 -1.22
N GLN A 91 10.12 -3.18 -1.07
CA GLN A 91 10.91 -2.08 -0.53
C GLN A 91 11.20 -1.07 -1.64
N SER A 92 10.94 0.19 -1.36
CA SER A 92 11.37 1.26 -2.25
C SER A 92 12.91 1.37 -2.28
N PRO A 93 13.51 1.88 -3.36
CA PRO A 93 14.97 1.96 -3.49
C PRO A 93 15.65 2.73 -2.35
N GLU A 94 15.02 3.78 -1.83
CA GLU A 94 15.49 4.60 -0.71
C GLU A 94 15.49 3.84 0.62
N LEU A 95 14.45 3.05 0.89
CA LEU A 95 14.35 2.17 2.05
C LEU A 95 15.41 1.06 1.98
N ALA A 96 15.52 0.42 0.81
CA ALA A 96 16.50 -0.64 0.57
C ALA A 96 17.95 -0.16 0.76
N ARG A 97 18.27 1.05 0.27
CA ARG A 97 19.59 1.68 0.45
C ARG A 97 19.83 2.16 1.87
N GLY A 98 18.78 2.38 2.66
CA GLY A 98 18.88 2.92 4.02
C GLY A 98 19.27 4.39 4.06
N ASN A 99 18.96 5.16 3.01
CA ASN A 99 19.21 6.60 3.01
C ASN A 99 18.05 7.34 3.70
N MET A 100 18.10 7.33 5.04
CA MET A 100 17.02 7.83 5.89
C MET A 100 16.79 9.35 5.80
N ASP A 101 17.84 10.10 5.51
CA ASP A 101 17.75 11.56 5.32
C ASP A 101 16.96 11.93 4.06
N SER A 102 16.99 11.08 3.04
CA SER A 102 16.16 11.25 1.84
C SER A 102 14.70 10.93 2.13
N LEU A 103 14.41 9.88 2.90
CA LEU A 103 13.05 9.46 3.25
C LEU A 103 12.27 10.57 3.98
N LYS A 104 12.91 11.26 4.92
CA LYS A 104 12.29 12.39 5.65
C LYS A 104 11.92 13.59 4.76
N LYS A 105 12.50 13.69 3.56
CA LYS A 105 12.28 14.80 2.62
C LYS A 105 11.25 14.48 1.54
N ILE A 106 10.80 13.23 1.45
CA ILE A 106 9.81 12.83 0.46
C ILE A 106 8.46 13.40 0.90
N PRO A 107 7.78 14.17 0.04
CA PRO A 107 6.43 14.62 0.35
C PRO A 107 5.51 13.41 0.49
N VAL A 108 4.57 13.50 1.43
CA VAL A 108 3.58 12.43 1.69
C VAL A 108 2.67 12.22 0.47
N ALA A 109 2.50 13.26 -0.35
CA ALA A 109 1.73 13.30 -1.58
C ALA A 109 2.64 13.20 -2.80
N ALA A 110 2.25 12.41 -3.81
CA ALA A 110 2.73 12.62 -5.17
C ALA A 110 1.93 13.78 -5.80
N ASP A 111 2.62 14.63 -6.55
CA ASP A 111 2.11 15.81 -7.25
C ASP A 111 1.36 15.48 -8.56
#